data_AF-A0A5C6NY28-F1
#
_entry.id   AF-A0A5C6NY28-F1
#
_cell.length_a   1.000
_cell.length_b   1.000
_cell.length_c   1.000
_cell.angle_alpha   90.00
_cell.angle_beta   90.00
_cell.angle_gamma   90.00
#
_symmetry.space_group_name_H-M   'P 1'
#
loop_
_entity.id
_entity.type
_entity.pdbx_description
1 polymer ?
#
loop_
_entity_poly.entity_id
_entity_poly.type
_entity_poly.pdbx_seq_one_letter_code
_entity_poly.pdbx_strand_id
1 'polypeptide(L)'
;MKISTSKSEAMVLNRKKVECLLRVKEEILPQVEKFKYLGVLFTSEGKMEQEIDRRIGAASAVMTERTRSRVQTSEMSFLHRMAGLSLRDRVKSSAIREEPGVEPLLLQVERSQMRRPPGRPRTRWRDYVSRLAWERLGIPPDVLEEVAGEREVWASLLRLLPPRPDPG
;
A
#
# COMPACT_ATOMS: atom_id res chain seq x y z
N MET A 1 16.60 22.78 18.89
CA MET A 1 15.84 21.77 18.13
C MET A 1 15.46 20.64 19.08
N LYS A 2 14.18 20.20 19.11
CA LYS A 2 13.73 19.08 19.96
C LYS A 2 13.52 17.83 19.08
N ILE A 3 14.23 16.75 19.38
CA ILE A 3 14.15 15.48 18.62
C ILE A 3 13.39 14.44 19.46
N SER A 4 12.45 13.73 18.83
CA SER A 4 11.68 12.64 19.44
C SER A 4 12.41 11.32 19.20
N THR A 5 12.94 10.70 20.24
CA THR A 5 13.65 9.42 20.17
C THR A 5 12.75 8.29 19.68
N SER A 6 11.48 8.29 20.10
CA SER A 6 10.46 7.32 19.67
C SER A 6 10.08 7.34 18.19
N LYS A 7 10.43 8.40 17.45
CA LYS A 7 10.07 8.56 16.03
C LYS A 7 11.31 8.65 15.13
N SER A 8 12.49 8.52 15.71
CA SER A 8 13.75 8.72 15.01
C SER A 8 14.48 7.39 14.95
N GLU A 9 14.91 7.03 13.76
CA GLU A 9 15.73 5.85 13.49
C GLU A 9 17.01 6.29 12.79
N ALA A 10 18.07 5.53 12.95
CA ALA A 10 19.38 5.83 12.39
C ALA A 10 19.74 4.85 11.28
N MET A 11 20.18 5.34 10.12
CA MET A 11 20.79 4.49 9.10
C MET A 11 22.28 4.77 9.05
N VAL A 12 23.10 3.71 9.15
CA VAL A 12 24.56 3.80 9.05
C VAL A 12 24.99 3.37 7.66
N LEU A 13 25.64 4.28 6.93
CA LEU A 13 26.16 4.01 5.59
C LEU A 13 27.65 3.71 5.67
N ASN A 14 28.04 2.46 5.42
CA ASN A 14 29.44 2.07 5.39
C ASN A 14 29.66 0.87 4.44
N ARG A 15 30.85 0.81 3.82
CA ARG A 15 31.25 -0.33 2.97
C ARG A 15 31.35 -1.64 3.75
N LYS A 16 31.58 -1.55 5.06
CA LYS A 16 31.59 -2.68 6.00
C LYS A 16 30.47 -2.48 7.01
N LYS A 17 29.84 -3.58 7.45
CA LYS A 17 28.83 -3.52 8.50
C LYS A 17 29.49 -3.04 9.79
N VAL A 18 29.03 -1.89 10.30
CA VAL A 18 29.52 -1.27 11.53
C VAL A 18 28.30 -0.84 12.34
N GLU A 19 28.33 -1.16 13.62
CA GLU A 19 27.32 -0.68 14.56
C GLU A 19 27.74 0.69 15.11
N CYS A 20 26.93 1.72 14.84
CA CYS A 20 27.13 3.06 15.38
C CYS A 20 26.05 3.41 16.41
N LEU A 21 26.41 3.41 17.70
CA LEU A 21 25.46 3.72 18.77
C LEU A 21 25.20 5.24 18.86
N LEU A 22 24.20 5.73 18.11
CA LEU A 22 23.78 7.12 18.19
C LEU A 22 22.89 7.35 19.41
N ARG A 23 23.36 8.18 20.34
CA ARG A 23 22.61 8.57 21.54
C ARG A 23 21.95 9.92 21.35
N VAL A 24 20.65 9.99 21.60
CA VAL A 24 19.91 11.25 21.70
C VAL A 24 19.33 11.33 23.11
N LYS A 25 19.80 12.30 23.88
CA LYS A 25 19.59 12.37 25.35
C LYS A 25 20.21 11.15 26.05
N GLU A 26 19.40 10.21 26.53
CA GLU A 26 19.84 8.97 27.22
C GLU A 26 19.43 7.69 26.47
N GLU A 27 18.70 7.82 25.35
CA GLU A 27 18.23 6.68 24.57
C GLU A 27 19.10 6.48 23.33
N ILE A 28 19.33 5.22 22.99
CA ILE A 28 20.03 4.82 21.77
C ILE A 28 18.99 4.73 20.65
N LEU A 29 19.24 5.42 19.53
CA LEU A 29 18.36 5.32 18.37
C LEU A 29 18.49 3.94 17.72
N PRO A 30 17.36 3.29 17.35
CA PRO A 30 17.41 2.03 16.63
C PRO A 30 18.07 2.22 15.27
N GLN A 31 18.90 1.24 14.87
CA GLN A 31 19.53 1.24 13.56
C GLN A 31 18.71 0.46 12.54
N VAL A 32 18.53 1.03 11.35
CA VAL A 32 17.79 0.42 10.25
C VAL A 32 18.66 0.15 9.04
N GLU A 33 18.49 -1.04 8.47
CA GLU A 33 19.20 -1.45 7.25
C GLU A 33 18.49 -1.01 5.97
N LYS A 34 17.17 -0.83 6.02
CA LYS A 34 16.35 -0.41 4.88
C LYS A 34 15.41 0.69 5.32
N PHE A 35 15.31 1.73 4.49
CA PHE A 35 14.44 2.86 4.78
C PHE A 35 13.81 3.38 3.50
N LYS A 36 12.51 3.66 3.51
CA LYS A 36 11.81 4.22 2.36
C LYS A 36 11.57 5.70 2.57
N TYR A 37 12.12 6.54 1.70
CA TYR A 37 11.93 7.98 1.74
C TYR A 37 11.48 8.51 0.38
N LEU A 38 10.37 9.26 0.37
CA LEU A 38 9.75 9.83 -0.83
C LEU A 38 9.55 8.81 -1.97
N GLY A 39 9.27 7.56 -1.61
CA GLY A 39 9.05 6.49 -2.58
C GLY A 39 10.33 5.83 -3.10
N VAL A 40 11.51 6.19 -2.59
CA VAL A 40 12.81 5.54 -2.90
C VAL A 40 13.21 4.65 -1.72
N LEU A 41 13.63 3.41 -1.99
CA LEU A 41 14.23 2.52 -1.00
C LEU A 41 15.73 2.80 -0.87
N PHE A 42 16.17 3.10 0.34
CA PHE A 42 17.56 3.23 0.72
C PHE A 42 17.98 1.98 1.48
N THR A 43 19.21 1.51 1.24
CA THR A 43 19.83 0.40 1.96
C THR A 43 21.10 0.89 2.65
N SER A 44 21.40 0.35 3.84
CA SER A 44 22.62 0.69 4.60
C SER A 44 23.91 0.34 3.86
N GLU A 45 23.84 -0.63 2.93
CA GLU A 45 24.95 -1.01 2.04
C GLU A 45 25.24 0.03 0.95
N GLY A 46 24.34 1.00 0.71
CA GLY A 46 24.45 1.97 -0.38
C GLY A 46 24.19 1.39 -1.77
N LYS A 47 23.69 0.15 -1.84
CA LYS A 47 23.37 -0.56 -3.08
C LYS A 47 22.00 -0.16 -3.62
N MET A 48 21.93 0.10 -4.92
CA MET A 48 20.70 0.55 -5.60
C MET A 48 19.95 -0.60 -6.29
N GLU A 49 20.54 -1.77 -6.42
CA GLU A 49 19.99 -2.93 -7.13
C GLU A 49 18.60 -3.27 -6.61
N GLN A 50 18.42 -3.33 -5.29
CA GLN A 50 17.11 -3.61 -4.69
C GLN A 50 16.05 -2.56 -5.00
N GLU A 51 16.41 -1.27 -5.08
CA GLU A 51 15.46 -0.22 -5.46
C GLU A 51 15.15 -0.26 -6.95
N ILE A 52 16.14 -0.55 -7.79
CA ILE A 52 15.98 -0.72 -9.23
C ILE A 52 15.04 -1.90 -9.49
N ASP A 53 15.30 -3.06 -8.91
CA ASP A 53 14.47 -4.25 -9.04
C ASP A 53 13.05 -3.99 -8.53
N ARG A 54 12.90 -3.27 -7.42
CA ARG A 54 11.59 -2.87 -6.89
C ARG A 54 10.82 -1.98 -7.87
N ARG A 55 11.48 -0.99 -8.49
CA ARG A 55 10.86 -0.10 -9.48
C ARG A 55 10.51 -0.84 -10.76
N ILE A 56 11.40 -1.70 -11.24
CA ILE A 56 11.14 -2.55 -12.41
C ILE A 56 9.95 -3.45 -12.11
N GLY A 57 9.92 -4.15 -10.97
CA GLY A 57 8.80 -5.00 -10.57
C GLY A 57 7.48 -4.23 -10.47
N ALA A 58 7.48 -3.05 -9.86
CA ALA A 58 6.29 -2.20 -9.78
C ALA A 58 5.79 -1.72 -11.15
N ALA A 59 6.70 -1.33 -12.05
CA ALA A 59 6.35 -0.95 -13.42
C ALA A 59 5.85 -2.15 -14.24
N SER A 60 6.46 -3.32 -14.04
CA SER A 60 6.09 -4.58 -14.72
C SER A 60 4.70 -5.06 -14.33
N ALA A 61 4.25 -4.74 -13.13
CA ALA A 61 2.90 -5.05 -12.65
C ALA A 61 1.81 -4.19 -13.32
N VAL A 62 2.17 -3.11 -14.02
CA VAL A 62 1.21 -2.27 -14.76
C VAL A 62 0.83 -2.96 -16.06
N MET A 63 -0.48 -3.15 -16.30
CA MET A 63 -0.94 -3.74 -17.56
C MET A 63 -0.85 -2.69 -18.66
N THR A 64 0.09 -2.91 -19.58
CA THR A 64 0.20 -2.11 -20.80
C THR A 64 -0.81 -2.56 -21.85
N GLU A 65 -1.07 -1.72 -22.85
CA GLU A 65 -1.95 -2.06 -23.97
C GLU A 65 -1.44 -3.29 -24.76
N ARG A 66 -0.12 -3.43 -24.89
CA ARG A 66 0.49 -4.61 -25.53
C ARG A 66 0.23 -5.88 -24.72
N THR A 67 0.32 -5.81 -23.39
CA THR A 67 0.01 -6.96 -22.52
C THR A 67 -1.48 -7.29 -22.56
N ARG A 68 -2.36 -6.28 -22.55
CA ARG A 68 -3.82 -6.43 -22.73
C ARG A 68 -4.15 -7.15 -24.03
N SER A 69 -3.59 -6.70 -25.15
CA SER A 69 -3.78 -7.33 -26.46
C SER A 69 -3.33 -8.80 -26.47
N ARG A 70 -2.14 -9.10 -25.91
CA ARG A 70 -1.64 -10.49 -25.80
C ARG A 70 -2.54 -11.38 -24.96
N VAL A 71 -3.01 -10.88 -23.81
CA VAL A 71 -3.94 -11.61 -22.94
C VAL A 71 -5.23 -11.92 -23.70
N GLN A 72 -5.83 -10.91 -24.36
CA GLN A 72 -7.03 -11.11 -25.17
C GLN A 72 -6.83 -12.15 -26.29
N THR A 73 -5.70 -12.10 -27.02
CA THR A 73 -5.40 -13.11 -28.05
C THR A 73 -5.27 -14.51 -27.46
N SER A 74 -4.59 -14.64 -26.33
CA SER A 74 -4.39 -15.93 -25.66
C SER A 74 -5.71 -16.52 -25.13
N GLU A 75 -6.56 -15.66 -24.57
CA GLU A 75 -7.88 -15.99 -24.07
C GLU A 75 -8.78 -16.46 -25.21
N MET A 76 -8.84 -15.73 -26.32
CA MET A 76 -9.60 -16.14 -27.50
C MET A 76 -9.11 -17.47 -28.06
N SER A 77 -7.80 -17.68 -28.14
CA SER A 77 -7.23 -18.95 -28.60
C SER A 77 -7.58 -20.12 -27.68
N PHE A 78 -7.71 -19.88 -26.38
CA PHE A 78 -8.16 -20.89 -25.41
C PHE A 78 -9.66 -21.20 -25.58
N LEU A 79 -10.51 -20.17 -25.68
CA LEU A 79 -11.95 -20.35 -25.84
C LEU A 79 -12.31 -21.09 -27.15
N HIS A 80 -11.64 -20.76 -28.26
CA HIS A 80 -11.84 -21.48 -29.53
C HIS A 80 -11.50 -22.97 -29.39
N ARG A 81 -10.41 -23.31 -28.69
CA ARG A 81 -10.03 -24.71 -28.43
C ARG A 81 -11.03 -25.43 -27.53
N MET A 82 -11.52 -24.77 -26.47
CA MET A 82 -12.52 -25.37 -25.58
C MET A 82 -13.86 -25.62 -26.28
N ALA A 83 -14.31 -24.68 -27.10
CA ALA A 83 -15.57 -24.79 -27.83
C ALA A 83 -15.48 -25.69 -29.07
N GLY A 84 -14.31 -26.24 -29.39
CA GLY A 84 -14.09 -27.05 -30.60
C GLY A 84 -14.23 -26.26 -31.90
N LEU A 85 -14.14 -24.94 -31.85
CA LEU A 85 -14.35 -24.05 -32.99
C LEU A 85 -13.05 -23.87 -33.78
N SER A 86 -13.16 -24.06 -35.09
CA SER A 86 -12.11 -23.80 -36.06
C SER A 86 -12.23 -22.40 -36.65
N LEU A 87 -11.15 -21.92 -37.28
CA LEU A 87 -11.18 -20.65 -38.02
C LEU A 87 -12.18 -20.67 -39.20
N ARG A 88 -12.58 -21.86 -39.67
CA ARG A 88 -13.52 -22.03 -40.79
C ARG A 88 -14.96 -21.75 -40.40
N ASP A 89 -15.28 -21.85 -39.12
CA ASP A 89 -16.63 -21.64 -38.59
C ASP A 89 -17.03 -20.16 -38.59
N ARG A 90 -16.06 -19.25 -38.79
CA ARG A 90 -16.25 -17.79 -38.93
C ARG A 90 -17.13 -17.17 -37.82
N VAL A 91 -17.13 -17.78 -36.63
CA VAL A 91 -17.87 -17.32 -35.47
C VAL A 91 -17.21 -16.06 -34.91
N LYS A 92 -18.02 -15.04 -34.60
CA LYS A 92 -17.54 -13.78 -34.02
C LYS A 92 -17.00 -14.02 -32.61
N SER A 93 -15.90 -13.34 -32.28
CA SER A 93 -15.30 -13.41 -30.94
C SER A 93 -16.23 -12.98 -29.81
N SER A 94 -17.20 -12.11 -30.08
CA SER A 94 -18.22 -11.73 -29.10
C SER A 94 -19.15 -12.89 -28.74
N ALA A 95 -19.59 -13.67 -29.72
CA ALA A 95 -20.47 -14.82 -29.50
C ALA A 95 -19.76 -15.92 -28.67
N ILE A 96 -18.46 -16.13 -28.93
CA ILE A 96 -17.62 -17.11 -28.19
C ILE A 96 -17.41 -16.72 -26.73
N ARG A 97 -17.57 -15.43 -26.38
CA ARG A 97 -17.46 -14.94 -24.99
C ARG A 97 -18.77 -15.04 -24.22
N GLU A 98 -19.91 -15.12 -24.90
CA GLU A 98 -21.23 -15.21 -24.25
C GLU A 98 -21.57 -16.65 -23.84
N GLU A 99 -21.07 -17.64 -24.59
CA GLU A 99 -21.33 -19.06 -24.39
C GLU A 99 -20.78 -19.67 -23.08
N PRO A 100 -19.54 -19.38 -22.63
CA PRO A 100 -18.90 -20.17 -21.57
C PRO A 100 -19.42 -19.89 -20.16
N GLY A 101 -20.16 -18.80 -19.92
CA GLY A 101 -20.53 -18.37 -18.56
C GLY A 101 -19.34 -18.06 -17.62
N VAL A 102 -18.10 -18.05 -18.16
CA VAL A 102 -16.86 -17.76 -17.43
C VAL A 102 -16.47 -16.31 -17.65
N GLU A 103 -16.15 -15.62 -16.56
CA GLU A 103 -15.74 -14.22 -16.60
C GLU A 103 -14.40 -14.03 -17.33
N PRO A 104 -14.30 -13.08 -18.27
CA PRO A 104 -13.07 -12.82 -19.00
C PRO A 104 -11.84 -12.59 -18.12
N LEU A 105 -10.72 -13.23 -18.45
CA LEU A 105 -9.46 -13.11 -17.72
C LEU A 105 -8.99 -11.65 -17.64
N LEU A 106 -9.21 -10.89 -18.71
CA LEU A 106 -8.88 -9.47 -18.72
C LEU A 106 -9.64 -8.68 -17.64
N LEU A 107 -10.92 -8.98 -17.42
CA LEU A 107 -11.72 -8.31 -16.38
C LEU A 107 -11.25 -8.68 -14.98
N GLN A 108 -10.82 -9.92 -14.77
CA GLN A 108 -10.25 -10.36 -13.49
C GLN A 108 -8.92 -9.66 -13.21
N VAL A 109 -8.04 -9.58 -14.23
CA VAL A 109 -6.75 -8.89 -14.13
C VAL A 109 -6.97 -7.39 -13.87
N GLU A 110 -7.85 -6.72 -14.63
CA GLU A 110 -8.16 -5.30 -14.42
C GLU A 110 -8.74 -5.02 -13.03
N ARG A 111 -9.65 -5.87 -12.54
CA ARG A 111 -10.16 -5.76 -11.16
C ARG A 111 -9.05 -5.91 -10.13
N SER A 112 -8.13 -6.85 -10.33
CA SER A 112 -6.99 -7.04 -9.43
C SER A 112 -6.00 -5.88 -9.45
N GLN A 113 -5.85 -5.16 -10.57
CA GLN A 113 -5.05 -3.93 -10.64
C GLN A 113 -5.73 -2.72 -10.00
N MET A 114 -7.05 -2.65 -10.11
CA MET A 114 -7.87 -1.63 -9.45
C MET A 114 -8.00 -1.89 -7.95
N ARG A 115 -7.56 -3.05 -7.44
CA ARG A 115 -7.40 -3.26 -6.00
C ARG A 115 -6.29 -2.34 -5.51
N ARG A 116 -6.71 -1.43 -4.64
CA ARG A 116 -5.82 -0.49 -3.95
C ARG A 116 -4.66 -1.24 -3.29
N PRO A 117 -3.42 -0.76 -3.42
CA PRO A 117 -2.29 -1.37 -2.73
C PRO A 117 -2.57 -1.45 -1.22
N PRO A 118 -2.33 -2.61 -0.58
CA PRO A 118 -2.41 -2.72 0.88
C PRO A 118 -1.43 -1.73 1.54
N GLY A 119 -1.82 -1.14 2.68
CA GLY A 119 -0.94 -0.24 3.47
C GLY A 119 -1.38 1.23 3.58
N ARG A 120 -2.55 1.63 3.04
CA ARG A 120 -3.11 2.97 3.33
C ARG A 120 -4.53 2.89 3.92
N PRO A 121 -4.67 2.95 5.26
CA PRO A 121 -5.98 3.10 5.89
C PRO A 121 -6.76 4.26 5.24
N ARG A 122 -8.01 4.01 4.86
CA ARG A 122 -8.93 5.05 4.31
C ARG A 122 -9.51 5.94 5.40
N THR A 123 -9.22 5.66 6.65
CA THR A 123 -9.65 6.47 7.78
C THR A 123 -8.84 7.75 7.82
N ARG A 124 -9.50 8.90 7.61
CA ARG A 124 -8.89 10.17 8.00
C ARG A 124 -8.65 10.10 9.51
N TRP A 125 -7.58 10.72 9.99
CA TRP A 125 -7.28 10.73 11.43
C TRP A 125 -8.50 11.19 12.27
N ARG A 126 -9.26 12.17 11.76
CA ARG A 126 -10.55 12.59 12.32
C ARG A 126 -11.52 11.41 12.48
N ASP A 127 -11.82 10.69 11.40
CA ASP A 127 -12.76 9.56 11.43
C ASP A 127 -12.32 8.45 12.40
N TYR A 128 -11.01 8.22 12.52
CA TYR A 128 -10.44 7.28 13.48
C TYR A 128 -10.66 7.73 14.93
N VAL A 129 -10.36 9.00 15.24
CA VAL A 129 -10.52 9.57 16.57
C VAL A 129 -12.00 9.71 16.94
N SER A 130 -12.85 10.17 16.02
CA SER A 130 -14.31 10.27 16.21
C SER A 130 -14.94 8.92 16.52
N ARG A 131 -14.53 7.85 15.81
CA ARG A 131 -15.00 6.50 16.10
C ARG A 131 -14.52 6.01 17.48
N LEU A 132 -13.26 6.23 17.84
CA LEU A 132 -12.74 5.80 19.14
C LEU A 132 -13.34 6.57 20.31
N ALA A 133 -13.53 7.87 20.16
CA ALA A 133 -14.17 8.71 21.17
C ALA A 133 -15.63 8.28 21.40
N TRP A 134 -16.34 7.92 20.32
CA TRP A 134 -17.68 7.35 20.41
C TRP A 134 -17.70 5.96 21.07
N GLU A 135 -16.89 5.02 20.58
CA GLU A 135 -16.89 3.62 21.03
C GLU A 135 -16.34 3.41 22.45
N ARG A 136 -15.41 4.27 22.91
CA ARG A 136 -14.72 4.09 24.20
C ARG A 136 -15.13 5.09 25.27
N LEU A 137 -15.51 6.30 24.87
CA LEU A 137 -15.81 7.39 25.80
C LEU A 137 -17.27 7.87 25.66
N GLY A 138 -18.03 7.38 24.68
CA GLY A 138 -19.41 7.80 24.42
C GLY A 138 -19.53 9.24 23.93
N ILE A 139 -18.44 9.86 23.48
CA ILE A 139 -18.42 11.26 23.06
C ILE A 139 -18.87 11.34 21.60
N PRO A 140 -19.99 12.01 21.30
CA PRO A 140 -20.48 12.13 19.94
C PRO A 140 -19.61 13.09 19.10
N PRO A 141 -19.60 12.94 17.76
CA PRO A 141 -18.64 13.63 16.88
C PRO A 141 -18.77 15.16 16.87
N ASP A 142 -19.96 15.68 17.14
CA ASP A 142 -20.30 17.10 17.28
C ASP A 142 -19.66 17.71 18.54
N VAL A 143 -19.83 17.07 19.69
CA VAL A 143 -19.19 17.48 20.96
C VAL A 143 -17.67 17.36 20.87
N LEU A 144 -17.16 16.37 20.13
CA LEU A 144 -15.73 16.21 19.92
C LEU A 144 -15.10 17.37 19.14
N GLU A 145 -15.83 18.00 18.22
CA GLU A 145 -15.34 19.18 17.49
C GLU A 145 -15.23 20.40 18.40
N GLU A 146 -16.14 20.57 19.35
CA GLU A 146 -16.07 21.61 20.37
C GLU A 146 -14.87 21.37 21.32
N VAL A 147 -14.71 20.13 21.79
CA VAL A 147 -13.59 19.72 22.65
C VAL A 147 -12.23 19.86 21.95
N ALA A 148 -12.19 19.71 20.61
CA ALA A 148 -10.98 19.95 19.82
C ALA A 148 -10.58 21.44 19.76
N GLY A 149 -11.51 22.36 20.02
CA GLY A 149 -11.24 23.79 20.14
C GLY A 149 -10.49 24.15 21.42
N GLU A 150 -10.74 23.41 22.52
CA GLU A 150 -10.05 23.59 23.79
C GLU A 150 -8.81 22.70 23.88
N ARG A 151 -7.64 23.29 23.59
CA ARG A 151 -6.36 22.57 23.48
C ARG A 151 -6.03 21.66 24.67
N GLU A 152 -6.38 22.08 25.87
CA GLU A 152 -6.01 21.40 27.11
C GLU A 152 -6.93 20.23 27.43
N VAL A 153 -8.21 20.36 27.08
CA VAL A 153 -9.18 19.26 27.11
C VAL A 153 -8.87 18.26 26.00
N TRP A 154 -8.52 18.73 24.80
CA TRP A 154 -8.09 17.89 23.70
C TRP A 154 -6.84 17.06 24.02
N ALA A 155 -5.84 17.66 24.67
CA ALA A 155 -4.64 16.95 25.11
C ALA A 155 -4.93 15.88 26.16
N SER A 156 -5.87 16.14 27.06
CA SER A 156 -6.31 15.18 28.07
C SER A 156 -7.09 14.02 27.45
N LEU A 157 -7.96 14.31 26.48
CA LEU A 157 -8.71 13.33 25.71
C LEU A 157 -7.78 12.40 24.91
N LEU A 158 -6.77 12.94 24.23
CA LEU A 158 -5.81 12.14 23.47
C LEU A 158 -4.96 11.20 24.33
N ARG A 159 -4.78 11.49 25.63
CA ARG A 159 -4.10 10.57 26.58
C ARG A 159 -4.96 9.36 26.95
N LEU A 160 -6.28 9.49 26.88
CA LEU A 160 -7.24 8.43 27.15
C LEU A 160 -7.46 7.51 25.92
N LEU A 161 -7.10 7.99 24.73
CA LEU A 161 -7.21 7.23 23.50
C LEU A 161 -5.94 6.38 23.24
N PRO A 162 -6.09 5.19 22.62
CA PRO A 162 -4.94 4.37 22.26
C PRO A 162 -4.01 5.10 21.28
N PRO A 163 -2.69 4.85 21.34
CA PRO A 163 -1.74 5.43 20.41
C PRO A 163 -2.11 5.03 18.98
N ARG A 164 -1.90 5.96 18.04
CA ARG A 164 -2.17 5.72 16.63
C ARG A 164 -1.42 4.46 16.18
N PRO A 165 -2.11 3.46 15.60
CA PRO A 165 -1.44 2.29 15.06
C PRO A 165 -0.48 2.73 13.96
N ASP A 166 0.73 2.17 13.98
CA ASP A 166 1.75 2.50 12.99
C ASP A 166 1.21 2.24 11.58
N PRO A 167 1.49 3.14 10.62
CA PRO A 167 1.20 2.86 9.23
C PRO A 167 2.15 1.76 8.75
N GLY A 168 1.74 0.50 8.91
CA GLY A 168 2.37 -0.66 8.29
C GLY A 168 2.30 -0.63 6.77
#